data_AF-A0A7T5RLG6-F1
#
_entry.id   AF-A0A7T5RLG6-F1
#
_cell.length_a   1.000
_cell.length_b   1.000
_cell.length_c   1.000
_cell.angle_alpha   90.00
_cell.angle_beta   90.00
_cell.angle_gamma   90.00
#
_symmetry.space_group_name_H-M   'P 1'
#
loop_
_entity.id
_entity.type
_entity.pdbx_description
1 polymer ?
#
loop_
_entity_poly.entity_id
_entity_poly.type
_entity_poly.pdbx_seq_one_letter_code
_entity_poly.pdbx_strand_id
1 'polypeptide(L)'
;MSLEEISGYKAIKRLAVERPDWLPIVRECLAFTKEYKADFAGAWIYQRLQEKGGPRFSNLRLLVSFGILKKEGTSRAGRRAYYSFVDPVGVEEALKELSQEI
;
A
#
# COMPACT_ATOMS: atom_id res chain seq x y z
N MET A 1 -8.55 0.41 -24.35
CA MET A 1 -9.19 0.48 -23.03
C MET A 1 -8.46 1.55 -22.23
N SER A 2 -9.05 2.74 -22.08
CA SER A 2 -8.56 3.73 -21.14
C SER A 2 -8.68 3.13 -19.74
N LEU A 3 -7.55 2.94 -19.07
CA LEU A 3 -7.53 2.70 -17.63
C LEU A 3 -8.16 3.94 -17.01
N GLU A 4 -9.45 3.89 -16.66
CA GLU A 4 -9.93 4.74 -15.58
C GLU A 4 -8.98 4.46 -14.41
N GLU A 5 -8.11 5.41 -14.09
CA GLU A 5 -7.24 5.32 -12.93
C GLU A 5 -8.16 5.03 -11.74
N ILE A 6 -8.09 3.80 -11.21
CA ILE A 6 -8.87 3.44 -10.03
C ILE A 6 -8.44 4.41 -8.95
N SER A 7 -9.36 5.28 -8.54
CA SER A 7 -9.11 6.22 -7.45
C SER A 7 -8.64 5.43 -6.22
N GLY A 8 -7.51 5.84 -5.65
CA GLY A 8 -6.93 5.23 -4.46
C GLY A 8 -7.93 5.22 -3.32
N TYR A 9 -8.77 6.24 -3.24
CA TYR A 9 -9.88 6.34 -2.29
C TYR A 9 -10.84 5.15 -2.42
N LYS A 10 -11.37 4.91 -3.63
CA LYS A 10 -12.32 3.81 -3.88
C LYS A 10 -11.68 2.45 -3.64
N ALA A 11 -10.42 2.28 -4.02
CA ALA A 11 -9.68 1.05 -3.78
C ALA A 11 -9.53 0.74 -2.29
N ILE A 12 -9.29 1.76 -1.45
CA ILE A 12 -9.19 1.61 0.01
C ILE A 12 -10.53 1.30 0.63
N LYS A 13 -11.62 1.99 0.25
CA LYS A 13 -12.96 1.66 0.77
C LYS A 13 -13.35 0.21 0.42
N ARG A 14 -13.02 -0.26 -0.79
CA ARG A 14 -13.20 -1.67 -1.17
C ARG A 14 -12.34 -2.62 -0.34
N LEU A 15 -11.05 -2.31 -0.16
CA LEU A 15 -10.13 -3.10 0.67
C LEU A 15 -10.62 -3.22 2.12
N ALA A 16 -11.15 -2.13 2.69
CA ALA A 16 -11.67 -2.12 4.06
C ALA A 16 -12.83 -3.10 4.25
N VAL A 17 -13.65 -3.32 3.23
CA VAL A 17 -14.76 -4.29 3.26
C VAL A 17 -14.24 -5.70 3.02
N GLU A 18 -13.43 -5.91 1.97
CA GLU A 18 -13.04 -7.26 1.54
C GLU A 18 -11.91 -7.86 2.36
N ARG A 19 -10.96 -7.03 2.80
CA ARG A 19 -9.69 -7.41 3.45
C ARG A 19 -9.24 -6.38 4.50
N PRO A 20 -10.05 -6.11 5.54
CA PRO A 20 -9.73 -5.13 6.57
C PRO A 20 -8.39 -5.42 7.29
N ASP A 21 -7.97 -6.69 7.32
CA ASP A 21 -6.68 -7.16 7.85
C ASP A 21 -5.47 -6.51 7.16
N TRP A 22 -5.65 -5.95 5.95
CA TRP A 22 -4.58 -5.28 5.20
C TRP A 22 -4.47 -3.78 5.46
N LEU A 23 -5.45 -3.14 6.12
CA LEU A 23 -5.40 -1.70 6.38
C LEU A 23 -4.14 -1.27 7.14
N PRO A 24 -3.66 -1.99 8.19
CA PRO A 24 -2.41 -1.63 8.84
C PRO A 24 -1.19 -1.68 7.91
N ILE A 25 -1.20 -2.60 6.92
CA ILE A 25 -0.12 -2.73 5.94
C ILE A 25 -0.10 -1.52 5.01
N VAL A 26 -1.28 -1.08 4.52
CA VAL A 26 -1.37 0.12 3.68
C VAL A 26 -0.93 1.37 4.43
N ARG A 27 -1.33 1.51 5.70
CA ARG A 27 -0.90 2.63 6.55
C ARG A 27 0.61 2.68 6.69
N GLU A 28 1.28 1.54 6.87
CA GLU A 28 2.74 1.50 6.95
C GLU A 28 3.41 1.83 5.60
N CYS A 29 2.87 1.34 4.47
CA CYS A 29 3.32 1.72 3.14
C CYS A 29 3.24 3.24 2.92
N LEU A 30 2.11 3.86 3.30
CA LEU A 30 1.90 5.31 3.17
C LEU A 30 2.84 6.10 4.07
N ALA A 31 3.00 5.67 5.33
CA ALA A 31 3.93 6.29 6.26
C ALA A 31 5.38 6.26 5.73
N PHE A 32 5.83 5.11 5.23
CA PHE A 32 7.15 4.96 4.61
C PHE A 32 7.32 5.90 3.41
N THR A 33 6.35 5.92 2.50
CA THR A 33 6.39 6.76 1.30
C THR A 33 6.50 8.24 1.66
N LYS A 34 5.77 8.70 2.68
CA LYS A 34 5.83 10.08 3.16
C LYS A 34 7.17 10.43 3.81
N GLU A 35 7.72 9.51 4.59
CA GLU A 35 8.99 9.68 5.29
C GLU A 35 10.16 9.82 4.30
N TYR A 36 10.22 8.96 3.28
CA TYR A 36 11.37 8.89 2.36
C TYR A 36 11.14 9.50 0.98
N LYS A 37 9.90 9.89 0.64
CA LYS A 37 9.51 10.44 -0.68
C LYS A 37 9.97 9.57 -1.86
N ALA A 38 9.92 8.24 -1.68
CA ALA A 38 10.45 7.27 -2.63
C ALA A 38 9.54 6.03 -2.76
N ASP A 39 9.83 5.23 -3.78
CA ASP A 39 9.31 3.87 -3.89
C ASP A 39 9.87 2.98 -2.75
N PHE A 40 9.25 1.82 -2.56
CA PHE A 40 9.60 0.94 -1.45
C PHE A 40 9.54 -0.52 -1.80
N ALA A 41 10.35 -1.30 -1.09
CA ALA A 41 10.32 -2.74 -1.15
C ALA A 41 9.41 -3.33 -0.06
N GLY A 42 8.66 -4.38 -0.41
CA GLY A 42 7.81 -5.08 0.57
C GLY A 42 8.58 -5.60 1.80
N ALA A 43 9.85 -5.98 1.64
CA ALA A 43 10.68 -6.42 2.76
C ALA A 43 10.93 -5.32 3.81
N TRP A 44 11.02 -4.06 3.37
CA TRP A 44 11.22 -2.91 4.28
C TRP A 44 9.95 -2.64 5.09
N ILE A 45 8.79 -2.70 4.43
CA ILE A 45 7.49 -2.55 5.10
C ILE A 45 7.26 -3.70 6.09
N TYR A 46 7.59 -4.94 5.70
CA TYR A 46 7.51 -6.09 6.58
C TYR A 46 8.35 -5.89 7.84
N GLN A 47 9.62 -5.49 7.69
CA GLN A 47 10.50 -5.24 8.83
C GLN A 47 9.91 -4.19 9.79
N ARG A 48 9.45 -3.04 9.27
CA ARG A 48 8.86 -1.97 10.09
C ARG A 48 7.60 -2.44 10.83
N LEU A 49 6.75 -3.25 10.18
CA LEU A 49 5.59 -3.82 10.85
C LEU A 49 6.01 -4.78 11.97
N GLN A 50 7.01 -5.64 11.75
CA GLN A 50 7.47 -6.58 12.77
C GLN A 50 8.07 -5.86 14.00
N GLU A 51 8.81 -4.77 13.79
CA GLU A 51 9.34 -3.92 14.87
C GLU A 51 8.22 -3.28 15.72
N LYS A 52 7.04 -3.09 15.14
CA LYS A 52 5.85 -2.54 15.81
C LYS A 52 4.87 -3.61 16.32
N GLY A 53 5.19 -4.90 16.19
CA GLY A 53 4.25 -5.98 16.50
C GLY A 53 3.03 -6.07 15.57
N GLY A 54 3.15 -5.55 14.35
CA GLY A 54 2.10 -5.50 13.33
C GLY A 54 1.86 -6.82 12.60
N PRO A 55 0.91 -6.84 11.64
CA PRO A 55 0.54 -8.04 10.90
C PRO A 55 1.64 -8.53 9.95
N ARG A 56 1.72 -9.85 9.81
CA ARG A 56 2.58 -10.51 8.81
C ARG A 56 1.89 -10.54 7.45
N PHE A 57 2.69 -10.42 6.39
CA PHE A 57 2.24 -10.62 5.00
C PHE A 57 3.37 -11.24 4.17
N SER A 58 3.02 -11.95 3.10
CA SER A 58 3.99 -12.65 2.25
C SER A 58 4.53 -11.80 1.11
N ASN A 59 3.69 -10.96 0.50
CA ASN A 59 4.04 -10.03 -0.58
C ASN A 59 2.96 -8.95 -0.72
N LEU A 60 3.22 -7.92 -1.53
CA LEU A 60 2.29 -6.79 -1.74
C LEU A 60 1.40 -6.95 -2.98
N ARG A 61 1.34 -8.13 -3.62
CA ARG A 61 0.57 -8.32 -4.87
C ARG A 61 -0.92 -8.12 -4.67
N LEU A 62 -1.44 -8.36 -3.46
CA LEU A 62 -2.84 -8.08 -3.15
C LEU A 62 -3.14 -6.58 -3.28
N LEU A 63 -2.28 -5.70 -2.77
CA LEU A 63 -2.47 -4.26 -2.93
C LEU A 63 -2.35 -3.82 -4.39
N VAL A 64 -1.57 -4.54 -5.20
CA VAL A 64 -1.51 -4.33 -6.65
C VAL A 64 -2.81 -4.75 -7.33
N SER A 65 -3.39 -5.90 -6.99
CA SER A 65 -4.67 -6.35 -7.57
C SER A 65 -5.86 -5.46 -7.18
N PHE A 66 -5.76 -4.76 -6.06
CA PHE A 66 -6.74 -3.73 -5.66
C PHE A 66 -6.54 -2.38 -6.36
N GLY A 67 -5.46 -2.21 -7.14
CA GLY A 67 -5.13 -0.94 -7.78
C GLY A 67 -4.56 0.12 -6.84
N ILE A 68 -4.16 -0.26 -5.62
CA ILE A 68 -3.61 0.66 -4.61
C ILE A 68 -2.14 0.95 -4.91
N LEU A 69 -1.38 -0.09 -5.24
CA LEU A 69 0.03 -0.03 -5.57
C LEU A 69 0.27 -0.41 -7.03
N LYS A 70 1.29 0.18 -7.63
CA LYS A 70 1.90 -0.32 -8.87
C LYS A 70 3.31 -0.82 -8.60
N LYS A 71 3.73 -1.82 -9.37
CA LYS A 71 5.10 -2.35 -9.33
C LYS A 71 5.95 -1.53 -10.30
N GLU A 72 6.90 -0.77 -9.80
CA GLU A 72 7.78 0.11 -10.60
C GLU A 72 8.88 -0.67 -11.32
N GLY A 73 9.34 -1.77 -10.72
CA GLY A 73 10.35 -2.62 -11.35
C GLY A 73 11.03 -3.57 -10.37
N THR A 74 12.17 -4.10 -10.81
CA THR A 74 13.12 -4.84 -9.96
C THR A 74 14.47 -4.14 -10.03
N SER A 75 15.23 -4.11 -8.93
CA SER A 75 16.59 -3.53 -8.94
C SER A 75 17.47 -4.13 -10.05
N ARG A 76 18.56 -3.44 -10.43
CA ARG A 76 19.51 -3.86 -11.50
C ARG A 76 20.09 -5.28 -11.35
N ALA A 77 19.93 -5.92 -10.18
CA ALA A 77 20.32 -7.31 -9.90
C ALA A 77 19.11 -8.28 -9.74
N GLY A 78 17.89 -7.87 -10.07
CA GLY A 78 16.67 -8.70 -10.20
C GLY A 78 16.01 -9.20 -8.91
N ARG A 79 16.60 -8.95 -7.72
CA ARG A 79 16.20 -9.68 -6.50
C ARG A 79 15.07 -9.05 -5.68
N ARG A 80 14.65 -7.82 -5.95
CA ARG A 80 13.67 -7.11 -5.11
C ARG A 80 12.71 -6.29 -5.95
N ALA A 81 11.41 -6.53 -5.77
CA ALA A 81 10.34 -5.74 -6.38
C ALA A 81 10.13 -4.44 -5.59
N TYR A 82 10.03 -3.33 -6.31
CA TYR A 82 9.71 -2.01 -5.77
C TYR A 82 8.30 -1.60 -6.17
N TYR A 83 7.65 -0.86 -5.28
CA TYR A 83 6.26 -0.44 -5.40
C TYR A 83 6.13 1.05 -5.10
N SER A 84 5.15 1.69 -5.74
CA SER A 84 4.67 3.02 -5.39
C SER A 84 3.14 3.02 -5.34
N PHE A 85 2.55 4.04 -4.74
CA PHE A 85 1.11 4.26 -4.83
C PHE A 85 0.72 4.70 -6.25
N VAL A 86 -0.47 4.26 -6.67
CA VAL A 86 -1.13 4.77 -7.89
C VAL A 86 -1.69 6.17 -7.62
N ASP A 87 -2.42 6.32 -6.51
CA ASP A 87 -3.03 7.56 -6.06
C ASP A 87 -2.82 7.72 -4.53
N PRO A 88 -1.67 8.27 -4.09
CA PRO A 88 -1.37 8.40 -2.67
C PRO A 88 -2.31 9.38 -1.94
N VAL A 89 -2.86 10.37 -2.64
CA VAL A 89 -3.77 11.38 -2.06
C VAL A 89 -5.10 10.73 -1.71
N GLY A 90 -5.73 10.05 -2.67
CA GLY A 90 -6.99 9.35 -2.42
C GLY A 90 -6.85 8.23 -1.39
N VAL A 91 -5.71 7.52 -1.37
CA VAL A 91 -5.42 6.54 -0.32
C VAL A 91 -5.40 7.18 1.06
N GLU A 92 -4.71 8.32 1.20
CA GLU A 92 -4.64 9.04 2.47
C GLU A 92 -6.02 9.53 2.94
N GLU A 93 -6.80 10.11 2.04
CA GLU A 93 -8.16 10.60 2.33
C GLU A 93 -9.04 9.46 2.87
N ALA A 94 -9.09 8.32 2.17
CA ALA A 94 -9.89 7.18 2.61
C ALA A 94 -9.41 6.61 3.96
N LEU A 95 -8.09 6.54 4.20
CA LEU A 95 -7.55 6.05 5.47
C LEU A 95 -7.86 6.98 6.65
N LYS A 96 -7.92 8.30 6.42
CA LYS A 96 -8.32 9.30 7.43
C LYS A 96 -9.80 9.14 7.78
N GLU A 97 -10.66 9.04 6.78
CA GLU A 97 -12.10 8.85 6.98
C GLU A 97 -12.39 7.57 7.77
N LEU A 98 -11.80 6.44 7.37
CA LEU A 98 -11.94 5.15 8.08
C LEU A 98 -11.42 5.18 9.52
N SER A 99 -10.51 6.11 9.87
CA SER A 99 -10.04 6.29 11.24
C SER A 99 -10.97 7.15 12.10
N GLN A 100 -11.91 7.87 11.49
CA GLN A 100 -12.91 8.69 12.18
C GLN A 100 -14.25 7.96 12.36
N GLU A 101 -14.45 6.86 11.64
CA GLU A 101 -15.63 5.98 11.76
C GLU A 101 -15.53 4.98 12.95
N ILE A 102 -14.41 4.97 13.69
CA ILE A 102 -14.13 4.04 14.81
C ILE A 102 -14.05 4.80 16.13
#